data_AF-A0A7J2V1B2-F1
#
_entry.id   AF-A0A7J2V1B2-F1
#
_cell.length_a   1.000
_cell.length_b   1.000
_cell.length_c   1.000
_cell.angle_alpha   90.00
_cell.angle_beta   90.00
_cell.angle_gamma   90.00
#
_symmetry.space_group_name_H-M   'P 1'
#
loop_
_entity.id
_entity.type
_entity.pdbx_description
1 polymer ?
#
loop_
_entity_poly.entity_id
_entity_poly.type
_entity_poly.pdbx_seq_one_letter_code
_entity_poly.pdbx_strand_id
1 'polypeptide(L)'
;FMERFGGTGVQRIINTAVLDALDMIVVYPVEDPVRMCDSSGNILPDAILARRGVTARELAYMIHTELGEGFLHAIDAKTKSRLGADHVLSDGDIVKIVSTRKKQAR
;
A
#
# COMPACT_ATOMS: atom_id res chain seq x y z
N PHE A 1 -22.05 -4.31 -27.78
CA PHE A 1 -21.44 -2.98 -27.54
C PHE A 1 -20.28 -3.08 -26.55
N MET A 2 -20.49 -3.51 -25.30
CA MET A 2 -19.44 -3.64 -24.29
C MET A 2 -18.27 -4.57 -24.69
N GLU A 3 -18.54 -5.78 -25.19
CA GLU A 3 -17.48 -6.70 -25.65
C GLU A 3 -16.70 -6.17 -26.85
N ARG A 4 -17.38 -5.46 -27.77
CA ARG A 4 -16.76 -4.90 -28.98
C ARG A 4 -15.72 -3.82 -28.68
N PHE A 5 -15.91 -3.07 -27.58
CA PHE A 5 -15.03 -1.97 -27.18
C PHE A 5 -14.22 -2.25 -25.92
N GLY A 6 -14.37 -3.44 -25.33
CA GLY A 6 -13.72 -3.81 -24.07
C GLY A 6 -14.19 -2.97 -22.87
N GLY A 7 -15.46 -2.56 -22.86
CA GLY A 7 -16.07 -1.70 -21.85
C GLY A 7 -16.35 -0.27 -22.32
N THR A 8 -16.50 0.67 -21.37
CA THR A 8 -16.84 2.08 -21.65
C THR A 8 -15.61 2.97 -21.88
N GLY A 9 -14.40 2.49 -21.59
CA GLY A 9 -13.17 3.27 -21.62
C GLY A 9 -12.94 4.18 -20.41
N VAL A 10 -13.95 4.37 -19.54
CA VAL A 10 -13.86 5.23 -18.35
C VAL A 10 -12.83 4.71 -17.34
N GLN A 11 -12.86 3.41 -17.02
CA GLN A 11 -11.86 2.83 -16.12
C GLN A 11 -10.44 2.95 -16.68
N ARG A 12 -10.30 2.73 -18.00
CA ARG A 12 -9.00 2.80 -18.68
C ARG A 12 -8.42 4.21 -18.60
N ILE A 13 -9.21 5.25 -18.87
CA ILE A 13 -8.69 6.63 -18.84
C ILE A 13 -8.35 7.07 -17.42
N ILE A 14 -9.11 6.63 -16.40
CA ILE A 14 -8.79 6.91 -15.00
C ILE A 14 -7.49 6.20 -14.61
N ASN A 15 -7.34 4.92 -14.94
CA ASN A 15 -6.12 4.16 -14.66
C ASN A 15 -4.91 4.80 -15.33
N THR A 16 -5.00 5.16 -16.61
CA THR A 16 -3.90 5.82 -17.32
C THR A 16 -3.57 7.19 -16.74
N ALA A 17 -4.58 7.98 -16.35
CA ALA A 17 -4.32 9.27 -15.73
C ALA A 17 -3.60 9.13 -14.38
N VAL A 18 -3.99 8.17 -13.55
CA VAL A 18 -3.45 8.00 -12.19
C VAL A 18 -2.14 7.22 -12.17
N LEU A 19 -2.10 6.05 -12.82
CA LEU A 19 -0.96 5.13 -12.73
C LEU A 19 0.14 5.50 -13.71
N ASP A 20 -0.20 5.96 -14.92
CA ASP A 20 0.79 6.25 -15.96
C ASP A 20 1.18 7.74 -15.94
N ALA A 21 0.20 8.65 -16.03
CA ALA A 21 0.50 10.08 -16.17
C ALA A 21 0.95 10.75 -14.86
N LEU A 22 0.36 10.36 -13.72
CA LEU A 22 0.79 10.83 -12.39
C LEU A 22 1.86 9.95 -11.74
N ASP A 23 2.26 8.87 -12.42
CA ASP A 23 3.24 7.89 -11.99
C ASP A 23 3.01 7.38 -10.55
N MET A 24 1.77 6.97 -10.28
CA MET A 24 1.36 6.44 -8.98
C MET A 24 1.40 4.91 -8.96
N ILE A 25 1.64 4.37 -7.76
CA ILE A 25 1.56 2.96 -7.44
C ILE A 25 0.50 2.73 -6.36
N VAL A 26 -0.07 1.53 -6.33
CA VAL A 26 -0.99 1.11 -5.28
C VAL A 26 -0.25 0.20 -4.29
N VAL A 27 -0.31 0.53 -3.01
CA VAL A 27 0.28 -0.27 -1.93
C VAL A 27 -0.79 -0.65 -0.91
N TYR A 28 -0.73 -1.88 -0.42
CA TYR A 28 -1.73 -2.47 0.47
C TYR A 28 -1.14 -2.66 1.88
N PRO A 29 -1.37 -1.73 2.82
CA PRO A 29 -0.96 -1.92 4.19
C PRO A 29 -1.82 -2.97 4.90
N VAL A 30 -1.20 -3.86 5.67
CA VAL A 30 -1.89 -4.92 6.44
C VAL A 30 -1.36 -5.02 7.86
N GLU A 31 -2.19 -5.52 8.78
CA GLU A 31 -1.76 -5.77 10.17
C GLU A 31 -1.23 -7.18 10.38
N ASP A 32 -1.74 -8.16 9.63
CA ASP A 32 -1.22 -9.53 9.58
C ASP A 32 -0.65 -9.81 8.17
N PRO A 33 0.68 -10.04 8.03
CA PRO A 33 1.30 -10.29 6.74
C PRO A 33 1.10 -11.73 6.26
N VAL A 34 0.68 -12.66 7.13
CA VAL A 34 0.39 -14.05 6.76
C VAL A 34 -1.02 -14.17 6.22
N ARG A 35 -1.99 -13.54 6.90
CA ARG A 35 -3.39 -13.55 6.50
C ARG A 35 -3.76 -12.42 5.55
N MET A 36 -2.86 -11.45 5.37
CA MET A 36 -3.06 -10.23 4.58
C MET A 36 -4.31 -9.47 5.01
N CYS A 37 -4.57 -9.41 6.32
CA CYS A 37 -5.79 -8.83 6.87
C CYS A 37 -5.51 -7.79 7.97
N ASP A 38 -6.54 -7.02 8.31
CA ASP A 38 -6.57 -6.21 9.52
C ASP A 38 -6.97 -7.03 10.77
N SER A 39 -7.06 -6.37 11.92
CA SER A 39 -7.53 -6.94 13.18
C SER A 39 -9.02 -7.35 13.16
N SER A 40 -9.81 -6.84 12.21
CA SER A 40 -11.21 -7.23 12.00
C SER A 40 -11.36 -8.45 11.07
N GLY A 41 -10.26 -8.89 10.43
CA GLY A 41 -10.26 -10.01 9.48
C GLY A 41 -10.56 -9.61 8.03
N ASN A 42 -10.62 -8.32 7.71
CA ASN A 42 -10.80 -7.85 6.34
C ASN A 42 -9.52 -8.06 5.53
N ILE A 43 -9.61 -8.75 4.40
CA ILE A 43 -8.48 -9.04 3.52
C ILE A 43 -8.16 -7.81 2.68
N LEU A 44 -6.89 -7.37 2.69
CA LEU A 44 -6.41 -6.17 1.98
C LEU A 44 -7.33 -4.96 2.22
N PRO A 45 -7.45 -4.51 3.47
CA PRO A 45 -8.49 -3.55 3.88
C PRO A 45 -8.38 -2.21 3.14
N ASP A 46 -7.15 -1.78 2.86
CA ASP A 46 -6.84 -0.49 2.28
C ASP A 46 -5.97 -0.63 1.03
N ALA A 47 -6.22 0.24 0.05
CA ALA A 47 -5.41 0.42 -1.15
C ALA A 47 -4.93 1.88 -1.20
N ILE A 48 -3.66 2.11 -0.88
CA ILE A 48 -3.08 3.46 -0.82
C ILE A 48 -2.41 3.79 -2.15
N LEU A 49 -2.83 4.89 -2.77
CA LEU A 49 -2.14 5.49 -3.89
C LEU A 49 -0.94 6.30 -3.39
N ALA A 50 0.26 5.93 -3.82
CA ALA A 50 1.50 6.63 -3.51
C ALA A 50 2.26 6.96 -4.80
N ARG A 51 3.11 7.98 -4.78
CA ARG A 51 4.00 8.24 -5.93
C ARG A 51 5.04 7.14 -6.05
N ARG A 52 5.40 6.78 -7.28
CA ARG A 52 6.50 5.84 -7.51
C ARG A 52 7.79 6.36 -6.85
N GLY A 53 8.54 5.45 -6.24
CA GLY A 53 9.75 5.81 -5.48
C GLY A 53 9.51 6.00 -3.98
N VAL A 54 8.26 5.94 -3.52
CA VAL A 54 7.94 6.01 -2.09
C VAL A 54 8.64 4.88 -1.32
N THR A 55 9.12 5.21 -0.14
CA THR A 55 9.80 4.27 0.76
C THR A 55 8.83 3.66 1.78
N ALA A 56 9.24 2.54 2.40
CA ALA A 56 8.47 1.90 3.46
C ALA A 56 8.17 2.83 4.65
N ARG A 57 9.11 3.72 5.00
CA ARG A 57 8.90 4.70 6.07
C ARG A 57 7.94 5.82 5.66
N GLU A 58 8.06 6.32 4.43
CA GLU A 58 7.12 7.33 3.91
C GLU A 58 5.69 6.79 3.84
N LEU A 59 5.51 5.52 3.44
CA LEU A 59 4.20 4.86 3.53
C LEU A 59 3.65 4.89 4.96
N ALA A 60 4.49 4.63 5.97
CA ALA A 60 4.06 4.69 7.37
C ALA A 60 3.55 6.10 7.73
N TYR A 61 4.22 7.17 7.28
CA TYR A 61 3.75 8.54 7.45
C TYR A 61 2.44 8.83 6.70
N MET A 62 2.24 8.24 5.52
CA MET A 62 0.98 8.37 4.76
C MET A 62 -0.20 7.73 5.50
N ILE A 63 0.03 6.64 6.23
CA ILE A 63 -1.00 5.99 7.05
C ILE A 63 -1.28 6.82 8.31
N HIS A 64 -0.23 7.14 9.08
CA HIS A 64 -0.34 7.98 10.26
C HIS A 64 1.03 8.50 10.70
N THR A 65 1.11 9.76 11.13
CA THR A 65 2.38 10.38 11.56
C THR A 65 3.07 9.60 12.69
N GLU A 66 2.31 9.10 13.68
CA GLU A 66 2.86 8.27 14.76
C GLU A 66 3.51 6.96 14.29
N LEU A 67 2.99 6.35 13.22
CA LEU A 67 3.58 5.14 12.64
C LEU A 67 4.91 5.48 11.95
N GLY A 68 4.97 6.60 11.25
CA GLY A 68 6.21 7.09 10.62
C GLY A 68 7.28 7.52 11.63
N GLU A 69 6.89 8.18 12.72
CA GLU A 69 7.80 8.56 13.81
C GLU A 69 8.34 7.34 14.56
N GLY A 70 7.48 6.36 14.82
CA GLY A 70 7.84 5.15 15.55
C GLY A 70 8.38 4.01 14.68
N PHE A 71 8.57 4.24 13.38
CA PHE A 71 8.92 3.20 12.40
C PHE A 71 10.17 2.41 12.82
N LEU A 72 10.06 1.09 12.85
CA LEU A 72 11.19 0.19 13.07
C LEU A 72 11.62 -0.49 11.77
N HIS A 73 10.67 -1.12 11.10
CA HIS A 73 10.85 -1.81 9.84
C HIS A 73 9.48 -2.11 9.25
N ALA A 74 9.47 -2.57 8.01
CA ALA A 74 8.28 -3.16 7.42
C ALA A 74 8.50 -4.64 7.08
N ILE A 75 7.42 -5.36 6.79
CA ILE A 75 7.45 -6.75 6.35
C ILE A 75 6.67 -6.83 5.05
N ASP A 76 7.30 -7.34 4.00
CA ASP A 76 6.61 -7.72 2.77
C ASP A 76 5.85 -9.03 3.01
N ALA A 77 4.53 -9.00 2.84
CA ALA A 77 3.67 -10.16 3.03
C ALA A 77 3.90 -11.26 1.97
N LYS A 78 4.37 -10.90 0.77
CA LYS A 78 4.62 -11.87 -0.32
C LYS A 78 5.89 -12.67 -0.06
N THR A 79 7.00 -11.99 0.22
CA THR A 79 8.31 -12.64 0.44
C THR A 79 8.57 -12.99 1.90
N LYS A 80 7.77 -12.47 2.83
CA LYS A 80 7.98 -12.55 4.29
C LYS A 80 9.29 -11.92 4.76
N SER A 81 9.90 -11.07 3.92
CA SER A 81 11.17 -10.42 4.21
C SER A 81 10.97 -9.13 4.98
N ARG A 82 11.96 -8.80 5.83
CA ARG A 82 12.02 -7.51 6.52
C ARG A 82 12.54 -6.44 5.57
N LEU A 83 11.82 -5.33 5.47
CA LEU A 83 12.18 -4.16 4.67
C LEU A 83 12.71 -3.04 5.58
N GLY A 84 13.81 -2.43 5.16
CA GLY A 84 14.36 -1.24 5.82
C GLY A 84 13.53 0.01 5.55
N ALA A 85 13.87 1.11 6.25
CA ALA A 85 13.17 2.39 6.10
C ALA A 85 13.23 2.93 4.66
N ASP A 86 14.40 2.84 4.02
CA ASP A 86 14.67 3.37 2.68
C ASP A 86 14.31 2.39 1.55
N HIS A 87 13.68 1.25 1.89
CA HIS A 87 13.26 0.31 0.86
C HIS A 87 12.15 0.93 0.01
N VAL A 88 12.41 1.06 -1.29
CA VAL A 88 11.47 1.61 -2.27
C VAL A 88 10.40 0.58 -2.59
N LEU A 89 9.14 0.99 -2.48
CA LEU A 89 7.98 0.13 -2.72
C LEU A 89 7.63 0.06 -4.21
N SER A 90 7.07 -1.09 -4.58
CA SER A 90 6.60 -1.38 -5.92
C SER A 90 5.07 -1.46 -5.98
N ASP A 91 4.53 -1.35 -7.19
CA ASP A 91 3.09 -1.46 -7.41
C ASP A 91 2.56 -2.83 -6.98
N GLY A 92 1.47 -2.80 -6.22
CA GLY A 92 0.83 -3.96 -5.64
C GLY A 92 1.54 -4.56 -4.43
N ASP A 93 2.52 -3.88 -3.82
CA ASP A 93 3.16 -4.39 -2.61
C ASP A 93 2.18 -4.48 -1.44
N ILE A 94 2.32 -5.54 -0.66
CA ILE A 94 1.48 -5.81 0.51
C ILE A 94 2.39 -5.75 1.73
N VAL A 95 2.22 -4.74 2.55
CA VAL A 95 3.25 -4.33 3.52
C VAL A 95 2.66 -4.21 4.91
N LYS A 96 3.28 -4.88 5.88
CA LYS A 96 3.02 -4.61 7.30
C LYS A 96 4.03 -3.63 7.85
N ILE A 97 3.56 -2.51 8.39
CA ILE A 97 4.40 -1.56 9.12
C ILE A 97 4.56 -2.03 10.57
N VAL A 98 5.80 -2.09 11.04
CA VAL A 98 6.13 -2.35 12.44
C VAL A 98 6.64 -1.05 13.07
N SER A 99 5.94 -0.57 14.09
CA SER A 99 6.25 0.67 14.80
C SER A 99 6.31 0.45 16.30
N THR A 100 7.15 1.24 16.98
CA THR A 100 7.19 1.35 18.45
C THR A 100 5.95 2.04 19.03
N ARG A 101 5.27 2.85 18.22
CA ARG A 101 4.04 3.55 18.59
C ARG A 101 2.87 2.83 17.91
N LYS A 102 1.92 2.36 18.71
CA LYS A 102 0.71 1.69 18.19
C LYS A 102 -0.32 2.73 17.81
N LYS A 103 -0.93 2.53 16.63
CA LYS A 103 -2.19 3.16 16.22
C LYS A 103 -3.21 3.00 17.35
N GLN A 104 -3.75 4.10 17.88
CA GLN A 104 -4.97 4.02 18.68
C GLN A 104 -6.11 3.65 17.73
N ALA A 105 -6.74 2.51 17.96
CA ALA A 105 -7.91 2.09 17.20
C ALA A 105 -9.02 3.13 17.39
N ARG A 106 -9.57 3.63 16.28
CA ARG A 106 -10.85 4.33 16.28
C ARG A 106 -11.97 3.30 16.22
#